data_AF-A0A9D0P1P1-F1
#
_entry.id   AF-A0A9D0P1P1-F1
#
_cell.length_a   1.000
_cell.length_b   1.000
_cell.length_c   1.000
_cell.angle_alpha   90.00
_cell.angle_beta   90.00
_cell.angle_gamma   90.00
#
_symmetry.space_group_name_H-M   'P 1'
#
loop_
_entity.id
_entity.type
_entity.pdbx_description
1 polymer ?
#
loop_
_entity_poly.entity_id
_entity_poly.type
_entity_poly.pdbx_seq_one_letter_code
_entity_poly.pdbx_strand_id
1 'polypeptide(L)'
;MTNQRSSFRVNDKVALKVEQLEGGDAKEISEVFEAHHKGLGLLNHFVNERQKRRPNFIKIEKQHPEISRYITYLEDQIQALIQQNDQDSSTLPNTATHAVSISASGMSCDLETHLPEEALVEITVRLFPSMATIFCFGRILRCESIEGVQPPHWETAIKFTHMHEDDEERLVKHIHKIQMNELRLMVN
;
A
#
# COMPACT_ATOMS: atom_id res chain seq x y z
N MET A 1 19.47 -13.89 20.64
CA MET A 1 18.08 -14.36 20.75
C MET A 1 17.17 -13.14 20.74
N THR A 2 16.86 -12.64 19.55
CA THR A 2 16.12 -11.38 19.40
C THR A 2 14.64 -11.67 19.60
N ASN A 3 14.09 -11.06 20.64
CA ASN A 3 12.74 -11.23 21.14
C ASN A 3 11.74 -10.77 20.05
N GLN A 4 11.15 -11.70 19.29
CA GLN A 4 10.01 -11.48 18.39
C GLN A 4 8.75 -11.18 19.23
N ARG A 5 8.79 -10.12 20.04
CA ARG A 5 7.64 -9.59 20.75
C ARG A 5 6.63 -9.15 19.70
N SER A 6 5.47 -9.81 19.69
CA SER A 6 4.23 -9.44 19.02
C SER A 6 4.30 -8.08 18.31
N SER A 7 4.53 -8.07 17.00
CA SER A 7 4.43 -6.84 16.22
C SER A 7 3.03 -6.28 16.44
N PHE A 8 2.93 -5.07 16.97
CA PHE A 8 1.67 -4.41 17.23
C PHE A 8 0.87 -4.32 15.92
N ARG A 9 -0.41 -4.71 15.97
CA ARG A 9 -1.33 -4.68 14.83
C ARG A 9 -2.30 -3.51 15.00
N VAL A 10 -2.58 -2.83 13.90
CA VAL A 10 -3.61 -1.80 13.81
C VAL A 10 -4.68 -2.23 12.83
N ASN A 11 -5.91 -1.79 13.07
CA ASN A 11 -6.97 -1.89 12.08
C ASN A 11 -6.92 -0.64 11.20
N ASP A 12 -6.95 -0.84 9.89
CA ASP A 12 -6.84 0.25 8.91
C ASP A 12 -7.73 0.03 7.70
N LYS A 13 -7.96 1.10 6.93
CA LYS A 13 -8.63 1.07 5.63
C LYS A 13 -7.64 1.47 4.55
N VAL A 14 -7.34 0.55 3.65
CA VAL A 14 -6.32 0.72 2.61
C VAL A 14 -6.89 0.45 1.23
N ALA A 15 -6.21 0.93 0.19
CA ALA A 15 -6.38 0.41 -1.15
C ALA A 15 -5.38 -0.74 -1.31
N LEU A 16 -5.85 -1.90 -1.73
CA LEU A 16 -5.05 -3.13 -1.71
C LEU A 16 -5.27 -3.91 -2.99
N LYS A 17 -4.16 -4.38 -3.56
CA LYS A 17 -4.11 -5.36 -4.64
C LYS A 17 -3.22 -6.52 -4.18
N VAL A 18 -3.74 -7.74 -4.31
CA VAL A 18 -3.02 -8.98 -4.02
C VAL A 18 -3.10 -9.85 -5.26
N GLU A 19 -1.96 -10.21 -5.82
CA GLU A 19 -1.88 -11.04 -7.02
C GLU A 19 -0.99 -12.25 -6.76
N GLN A 20 -1.46 -13.44 -7.11
CA GLN A 20 -0.65 -14.64 -7.00
C GLN A 20 0.44 -14.62 -8.07
N LEU A 21 1.68 -14.89 -7.64
CA LEU A 21 2.77 -15.14 -8.56
C LEU A 21 2.69 -16.58 -9.06
N GLU A 22 2.48 -16.74 -10.36
CA GLU A 22 2.67 -18.03 -11.03
C GLU A 22 4.18 -18.30 -11.13
N GLY A 23 4.59 -19.56 -10.89
CA GLY A 23 5.97 -19.94 -10.61
C GLY A 23 7.03 -19.28 -11.49
N GLY A 24 8.13 -18.86 -10.85
CA GLY A 24 9.33 -18.34 -11.49
C GLY A 24 10.55 -18.67 -10.62
N ASP A 25 11.74 -18.71 -11.22
CA ASP A 25 12.96 -18.90 -10.44
C ASP A 25 13.22 -17.66 -9.55
N ALA A 26 13.96 -17.82 -8.46
CA ALA A 26 14.26 -16.76 -7.50
C ALA A 26 14.84 -15.50 -8.16
N LYS A 27 15.54 -15.67 -9.28
CA LYS A 27 16.10 -14.57 -10.08
C LYS A 27 15.02 -13.74 -10.78
N GLU A 28 14.03 -14.39 -11.38
CA GLU A 28 12.91 -13.71 -12.05
C GLU A 28 12.09 -12.92 -11.03
N ILE A 29 11.82 -13.52 -9.87
CA ILE A 29 11.11 -12.86 -8.75
C ILE A 29 11.88 -11.61 -8.29
N SER A 30 13.20 -11.68 -8.20
CA SER A 30 14.03 -10.52 -7.83
C SER A 30 14.03 -9.42 -8.90
N GLU A 31 14.06 -9.79 -10.18
CA GLU A 31 14.03 -8.82 -11.28
C GLU A 31 12.68 -8.09 -11.36
N VAL A 32 11.58 -8.83 -11.19
CA VAL A 32 10.22 -8.27 -11.08
C VAL A 32 10.11 -7.32 -9.89
N PHE A 33 10.64 -7.73 -8.72
CA PHE A 33 10.64 -6.89 -7.52
C PHE A 33 11.32 -5.54 -7.75
N GLU A 34 12.52 -5.56 -8.32
CA GLU A 34 13.31 -4.34 -8.58
C GLU A 34 12.64 -3.42 -9.60
N ALA A 35 12.01 -3.99 -10.63
CA ALA A 35 11.29 -3.20 -11.63
C ALA A 35 10.08 -2.49 -10.99
N HIS A 36 9.23 -3.23 -10.27
CA HIS A 36 8.05 -2.67 -9.61
C HIS A 36 8.41 -1.66 -8.51
N HIS A 37 9.44 -1.95 -7.71
CA HIS A 37 9.88 -1.04 -6.65
C HIS A 37 10.38 0.30 -7.21
N LYS A 38 11.16 0.30 -8.30
CA LYS A 38 11.66 1.55 -8.91
C LYS A 38 10.53 2.47 -9.37
N GLY A 39 9.53 1.89 -10.02
CA GLY A 39 8.34 2.58 -10.47
C GLY A 39 7.56 3.25 -9.34
N LEU A 40 7.21 2.44 -8.34
CA LEU A 40 6.50 2.89 -7.16
C LEU A 40 7.31 3.87 -6.32
N GLY A 41 8.64 3.73 -6.27
CA GLY A 41 9.55 4.67 -5.64
C GLY A 41 9.45 6.07 -6.24
N LEU A 42 9.39 6.18 -7.58
CA LEU A 42 9.21 7.44 -8.28
C LEU A 42 7.83 8.06 -8.00
N LEU A 43 6.76 7.25 -8.05
CA LEU A 43 5.41 7.70 -7.73
C LEU A 43 5.32 8.20 -6.28
N ASN A 44 5.88 7.45 -5.35
CA ASN A 44 5.95 7.80 -3.93
C ASN A 44 6.72 9.10 -3.69
N HIS A 45 7.83 9.30 -4.39
CA HIS A 45 8.59 10.55 -4.33
C HIS A 45 7.72 11.71 -4.81
N PHE A 46 7.07 11.57 -5.96
CA PHE A 46 6.20 12.59 -6.54
C PHE A 46 5.04 12.97 -5.60
N VAL A 47 4.32 11.98 -5.07
CA VAL A 47 3.20 12.19 -4.13
C VAL A 47 3.67 12.88 -2.84
N ASN A 48 4.80 12.44 -2.27
CA ASN A 48 5.37 13.05 -1.06
C ASN A 48 5.76 14.52 -1.30
N GLU A 49 6.41 14.81 -2.42
CA GLU A 49 6.79 16.16 -2.79
C GLU A 49 5.58 17.06 -3.03
N ARG A 50 4.52 16.55 -3.68
CA ARG A 50 3.23 17.23 -3.82
C ARG A 50 2.62 17.56 -2.46
N GLN A 51 2.62 16.59 -1.53
CA GLN A 51 2.08 16.77 -0.18
C GLN A 51 2.85 17.84 0.61
N LYS A 52 4.20 17.82 0.56
CA LYS A 52 5.05 18.85 1.18
C LYS A 52 4.76 20.25 0.64
N ARG A 53 4.46 20.37 -0.66
CA ARG A 53 4.17 21.64 -1.33
C ARG A 53 2.70 22.10 -1.19
N ARG A 54 1.80 21.24 -0.70
CA ARG A 54 0.36 21.54 -0.59
C ARG A 54 0.04 22.86 0.14
N PRO A 55 0.69 23.23 1.25
CA PRO A 55 0.40 24.51 1.93
C PRO A 55 0.66 25.74 1.03
N ASN A 56 1.70 25.70 0.20
CA ASN A 56 1.99 26.77 -0.76
C ASN A 56 1.02 26.74 -1.92
N PHE A 57 0.67 25.54 -2.41
CA PHE A 57 -0.31 25.38 -3.46
C PHE A 57 -1.70 25.92 -3.07
N ILE A 58 -2.14 25.72 -1.82
CA ILE A 58 -3.40 26.30 -1.30
C ILE A 58 -3.39 27.84 -1.39
N LYS A 59 -2.24 28.49 -1.20
CA LYS A 59 -2.14 29.96 -1.33
C LYS A 59 -2.31 30.38 -2.79
N ILE A 60 -1.67 29.68 -3.73
CA ILE A 60 -1.81 29.90 -5.17
C ILE A 60 -3.26 29.69 -5.60
N GLU A 61 -3.90 28.62 -5.15
CA GLU A 61 -5.30 28.30 -5.46
C GLU A 61 -6.27 29.41 -5.03
N LYS A 62 -6.00 30.09 -3.92
CA LYS A 62 -6.81 31.23 -3.44
C LYS A 62 -6.55 32.53 -4.21
N GLN A 63 -5.31 32.77 -4.65
CA GLN A 63 -4.90 34.04 -5.26
C GLN A 63 -5.02 34.02 -6.79
N HIS A 64 -4.79 32.87 -7.41
CA HIS A 64 -4.63 32.66 -8.86
C HIS A 64 -5.24 31.30 -9.28
N PRO A 65 -6.58 31.17 -9.30
CA PRO A 65 -7.27 29.90 -9.57
C PRO A 65 -7.03 29.35 -10.98
N GLU A 66 -6.75 30.20 -11.96
CA GLU A 66 -6.37 29.79 -13.32
C GLU A 66 -4.98 29.14 -13.37
N ILE A 67 -4.03 29.68 -12.60
CA ILE A 67 -2.68 29.12 -12.49
C ILE A 67 -2.74 27.79 -11.75
N SER A 68 -3.52 27.70 -10.66
CA SER A 68 -3.66 26.44 -9.92
C SER A 68 -4.26 25.33 -10.78
N ARG A 69 -5.28 25.63 -11.61
CA ARG A 69 -5.85 24.67 -12.57
C ARG A 69 -4.81 24.14 -13.55
N TYR A 70 -3.97 25.01 -14.10
CA TYR A 70 -2.94 24.59 -15.04
C TYR A 70 -1.84 23.76 -14.35
N ILE A 71 -1.41 24.15 -13.15
CA ILE A 71 -0.45 23.37 -12.36
C ILE A 71 -1.02 21.98 -12.04
N THR A 72 -2.28 21.88 -11.60
CA THR A 72 -2.93 20.58 -11.36
C THR A 72 -2.93 19.73 -12.62
N TYR A 73 -3.27 20.32 -13.78
CA TYR A 73 -3.20 19.61 -15.05
C TYR A 73 -1.80 19.07 -15.34
N LEU A 74 -0.73 19.86 -15.11
CA LEU A 74 0.65 19.40 -15.28
C LEU A 74 1.01 18.29 -14.27
N GLU A 75 0.61 18.41 -13.00
CA GLU A 75 0.82 17.37 -11.99
C GLU A 75 0.15 16.06 -12.41
N ASP A 76 -1.08 16.13 -12.95
CA ASP A 76 -1.83 14.97 -13.42
C ASP A 76 -1.17 14.33 -14.65
N GLN A 77 -0.63 15.12 -15.58
CA GLN A 77 0.14 14.62 -16.72
C GLN A 77 1.43 13.92 -16.27
N ILE A 78 2.17 14.51 -15.33
CA ILE A 78 3.40 13.90 -14.80
C ILE A 78 3.08 12.59 -14.09
N GLN A 79 2.03 12.56 -13.28
CA GLN A 79 1.60 11.33 -12.61
C GLN A 79 1.22 10.24 -13.63
N ALA A 80 0.51 10.60 -14.71
CA ALA A 80 0.17 9.66 -15.77
C ALA A 80 1.41 9.10 -16.48
N LEU A 81 2.43 9.92 -16.74
CA LEU A 81 3.69 9.47 -17.34
C LEU A 81 4.47 8.52 -16.44
N ILE A 82 4.51 8.79 -15.13
CA ILE A 82 5.13 7.87 -14.15
C ILE A 82 4.41 6.53 -14.18
N GLN A 83 3.07 6.55 -14.15
CA GLN A 83 2.25 5.34 -14.18
C GLN A 83 2.34 4.56 -15.50
N GLN A 84 2.53 5.22 -16.64
CA GLN A 84 2.68 4.54 -17.94
C GLN A 84 4.04 3.86 -18.11
N ASN A 85 5.07 4.37 -17.43
CA ASN A 85 6.40 3.75 -17.44
C ASN A 85 6.47 2.48 -16.58
N ASP A 86 5.53 2.36 -15.63
CA ASP A 86 5.32 1.15 -14.84
C ASP A 86 4.36 0.24 -15.60
N GLN A 87 4.90 -0.79 -16.26
CA GLN A 87 4.14 -1.73 -17.07
C GLN A 87 3.03 -2.41 -16.22
N ASP A 88 1.80 -1.95 -16.41
CA ASP A 88 0.54 -2.72 -16.45
C ASP A 88 -0.11 -3.38 -15.20
N SER A 89 0.29 -3.15 -13.94
CA SER A 89 -0.46 -3.80 -12.83
C SER A 89 -0.67 -3.04 -11.52
N SER A 90 0.06 -1.98 -11.19
CA SER A 90 0.09 -1.47 -9.79
C SER A 90 -0.87 -0.31 -9.47
N THR A 91 -1.79 0.06 -10.38
CA THR A 91 -2.65 1.24 -10.17
C THR A 91 -3.75 0.98 -9.14
N LEU A 92 -3.47 1.33 -7.88
CA LEU A 92 -4.46 1.29 -6.81
C LEU A 92 -5.50 2.43 -6.93
N PRO A 93 -6.75 2.23 -6.48
CA PRO A 93 -7.73 3.30 -6.33
C PRO A 93 -7.29 4.39 -5.34
N ASN A 94 -7.78 5.62 -5.55
CA ASN A 94 -7.58 6.74 -4.61
C ASN A 94 -8.52 6.70 -3.40
N THR A 95 -9.22 5.59 -3.20
CA THR A 95 -10.16 5.34 -2.11
C THR A 95 -9.86 3.99 -1.48
N ALA A 96 -10.12 3.84 -0.18
CA ALA A 96 -9.94 2.56 0.48
C ALA A 96 -10.89 1.49 -0.12
N THR A 97 -10.35 0.31 -0.36
CA THR A 97 -11.05 -0.86 -0.91
C THR A 97 -11.20 -1.96 0.13
N HIS A 98 -10.27 -2.05 1.10
CA HIS A 98 -10.18 -3.15 2.05
C HIS A 98 -10.03 -2.62 3.48
N ALA A 99 -10.68 -3.28 4.43
CA ALA A 99 -10.37 -3.17 5.85
C ALA A 99 -9.34 -4.26 6.20
N VAL A 100 -8.27 -3.88 6.90
CA VAL A 100 -7.14 -4.78 7.16
C VAL A 100 -6.69 -4.70 8.61
N SER A 101 -6.15 -5.81 9.12
CA SER A 101 -5.36 -5.83 10.35
C SER A 101 -3.88 -6.01 10.02
N ILE A 102 -3.11 -4.93 10.11
CA ILE A 102 -1.74 -4.85 9.58
C ILE A 102 -0.70 -4.61 10.67
N SER A 103 0.47 -5.25 10.53
CA SER A 103 1.69 -4.96 11.27
C SER A 103 2.88 -4.81 10.31
N ALA A 104 4.07 -4.56 10.86
CA ALA A 104 5.31 -4.54 10.09
C ALA A 104 5.63 -5.88 9.41
N SER A 105 5.10 -7.01 9.90
CA SER A 105 5.46 -8.36 9.41
C SER A 105 4.38 -9.03 8.56
N GLY A 106 3.19 -8.44 8.44
CA GLY A 106 2.10 -9.06 7.71
C GLY A 106 0.77 -8.34 7.85
N MET A 107 -0.25 -8.87 7.20
CA MET A 107 -1.61 -8.37 7.26
C MET A 107 -2.63 -9.50 7.27
N SER A 108 -3.85 -9.20 7.71
CA SER A 108 -5.03 -10.01 7.40
C SER A 108 -6.13 -9.13 6.82
N CYS A 109 -6.87 -9.69 5.87
CA CYS A 109 -7.89 -9.01 5.08
C CYS A 109 -8.83 -10.03 4.44
N ASP A 110 -10.02 -9.58 4.06
CA ASP A 110 -10.95 -10.38 3.27
C ASP A 110 -10.65 -10.17 1.79
N LEU A 111 -10.57 -11.25 1.01
CA LEU A 111 -10.38 -11.21 -0.44
C LEU A 111 -11.58 -11.82 -1.15
N GLU A 112 -11.79 -11.45 -2.41
CA GLU A 112 -12.77 -12.05 -3.33
C GLU A 112 -12.18 -13.22 -4.14
N THR A 113 -11.00 -13.73 -3.77
CA THR A 113 -10.39 -14.88 -4.43
C THR A 113 -9.70 -15.78 -3.41
N HIS A 114 -9.92 -17.08 -3.54
CA HIS A 114 -9.19 -18.08 -2.77
C HIS A 114 -7.74 -18.16 -3.25
N LEU A 115 -6.80 -18.06 -2.30
CA LEU A 115 -5.38 -18.22 -2.56
C LEU A 115 -4.83 -19.42 -1.76
N PRO A 116 -4.07 -20.34 -2.39
CA PRO A 116 -3.52 -21.50 -1.69
C PRO A 116 -2.58 -21.09 -0.54
N GLU A 117 -2.53 -21.88 0.53
CA GLU A 117 -1.50 -21.74 1.56
C GLU A 117 -0.10 -21.86 0.95
N GLU A 118 0.85 -21.12 1.53
CA GLU A 118 2.24 -20.97 1.06
C GLU A 118 2.40 -20.34 -0.34
N ALA A 119 1.30 -19.97 -1.02
CA ALA A 119 1.36 -19.24 -2.27
C ALA A 119 2.12 -17.92 -2.08
N LEU A 120 3.04 -17.66 -3.01
CA LEU A 120 3.73 -16.38 -3.09
C LEU A 120 2.82 -15.38 -3.79
N VAL A 121 2.69 -14.19 -3.20
CA VAL A 121 1.83 -13.13 -3.71
C VAL A 121 2.58 -11.81 -3.81
N GLU A 122 2.30 -11.06 -4.85
CA GLU A 122 2.59 -9.63 -4.93
C GLU A 122 1.53 -8.85 -4.18
N ILE A 123 1.97 -7.86 -3.42
CA ILE A 123 1.11 -7.02 -2.60
C ILE A 123 1.45 -5.58 -2.92
N THR A 124 0.47 -4.85 -3.43
CA THR A 124 0.54 -3.39 -3.52
C THR A 124 -0.49 -2.82 -2.56
N VAL A 125 -0.05 -1.99 -1.62
CA VAL A 125 -0.93 -1.36 -0.62
C VAL A 125 -0.74 0.16 -0.62
N ARG A 126 -1.83 0.92 -0.68
CA ARG A 126 -1.82 2.37 -0.51
C ARG A 126 -2.44 2.74 0.82
N LEU A 127 -1.66 3.48 1.59
CA LEU A 127 -1.96 3.94 2.94
C LEU A 127 -2.66 5.30 2.90
N PHE A 128 -3.66 5.49 3.77
CA PHE A 128 -4.39 6.74 3.90
C PHE A 128 -4.14 7.39 5.28
N PRO A 129 -4.04 8.72 5.39
CA PRO A 129 -4.21 9.73 4.33
C PRO A 129 -2.91 10.13 3.62
N SER A 130 -1.79 9.43 3.86
CA SER A 130 -0.49 9.78 3.27
C SER A 130 -0.41 9.56 1.77
N MET A 131 -1.28 8.71 1.22
CA MET A 131 -1.24 8.24 -0.17
C MET A 131 0.06 7.51 -0.52
N ALA A 132 0.83 7.09 0.48
CA ALA A 132 2.03 6.30 0.26
C ALA A 132 1.65 4.91 -0.24
N THR A 133 2.25 4.48 -1.33
CA THR A 133 2.12 3.12 -1.85
C THR A 133 3.30 2.29 -1.38
N ILE A 134 3.06 1.07 -0.91
CA ILE A 134 4.08 0.10 -0.53
C ILE A 134 3.93 -1.10 -1.45
N PHE A 135 5.06 -1.64 -1.88
CA PHE A 135 5.13 -2.89 -2.60
C PHE A 135 5.95 -3.91 -1.82
N CYS A 136 5.41 -5.11 -1.70
CA CYS A 136 6.09 -6.22 -1.07
C CYS A 136 5.62 -7.54 -1.63
N PHE A 137 6.42 -8.58 -1.41
CA PHE A 137 5.98 -9.96 -1.55
C PHE A 137 5.52 -10.51 -0.21
N GLY A 138 4.52 -11.39 -0.25
CA GLY A 138 4.08 -12.14 0.91
C GLY A 138 3.85 -13.61 0.62
N ARG A 139 3.71 -14.39 1.68
CA ARG A 139 3.21 -15.77 1.65
C ARG A 139 1.85 -15.83 2.32
N ILE A 140 0.92 -16.52 1.69
CA ILE A 140 -0.36 -16.86 2.30
C ILE A 140 -0.11 -17.84 3.45
N LEU A 141 -0.51 -17.46 4.65
CA LEU A 141 -0.47 -18.33 5.84
C LEU A 141 -1.78 -19.11 6.02
N ARG A 142 -2.90 -18.50 5.62
CA ARG A 142 -4.26 -19.03 5.75
C ARG A 142 -5.18 -18.29 4.80
N CYS A 143 -6.13 -18.99 4.18
CA CYS A 143 -7.18 -18.40 3.34
C CYS A 143 -8.45 -19.24 3.52
N GLU A 144 -9.37 -18.79 4.37
CA GLU A 144 -10.56 -19.55 4.76
C GLU A 144 -11.83 -18.89 4.24
N SER A 145 -12.76 -19.69 3.71
CA SER A 145 -14.05 -19.18 3.24
C SER A 145 -14.86 -18.60 4.40
N ILE A 146 -15.43 -17.41 4.19
CA ILE A 146 -16.36 -16.80 5.13
C ILE A 146 -17.76 -17.36 4.84
N GLU A 147 -18.31 -18.12 5.78
CA GLU A 147 -19.64 -18.70 5.63
C GLU A 147 -20.73 -17.62 5.58
N GLY A 148 -21.73 -17.83 4.73
CA GLY A 148 -22.92 -16.96 4.67
C GLY A 148 -22.75 -15.64 3.91
N VAL A 149 -21.61 -15.40 3.26
CA VAL A 149 -21.35 -14.20 2.45
C VAL A 149 -21.51 -14.50 0.95
N GLN A 150 -22.20 -13.61 0.23
CA GLN A 150 -22.38 -13.68 -1.23
C GLN A 150 -22.11 -12.29 -1.85
N PRO A 151 -21.17 -12.17 -2.81
CA PRO A 151 -20.32 -13.23 -3.35
C PRO A 151 -19.36 -13.83 -2.30
N PRO A 152 -18.83 -15.06 -2.51
CA PRO A 152 -17.93 -15.69 -1.55
C PRO A 152 -16.70 -14.80 -1.29
N HIS A 153 -16.32 -14.70 -0.02
CA HIS A 153 -15.14 -13.99 0.44
C HIS A 153 -14.27 -14.94 1.27
N TRP A 154 -12.98 -14.65 1.33
CA TRP A 154 -12.00 -15.44 2.05
C TRP A 154 -11.22 -14.59 3.03
N GLU A 155 -11.29 -14.94 4.32
CA GLU A 155 -10.45 -14.33 5.34
C GLU A 155 -9.02 -14.83 5.13
N THR A 156 -8.13 -13.92 4.77
CA THR A 156 -6.78 -14.23 4.31
C THR A 156 -5.74 -13.63 5.25
N ALA A 157 -4.82 -14.45 5.73
CA ALA A 157 -3.66 -14.02 6.51
C ALA A 157 -2.39 -14.12 5.67
N ILE A 158 -1.63 -13.03 5.59
CA ILE A 158 -0.46 -12.89 4.72
C ILE A 158 0.74 -12.46 5.55
N LYS A 159 1.86 -13.17 5.39
CA LYS A 159 3.15 -12.81 5.97
C LYS A 159 4.00 -12.10 4.93
N PHE A 160 4.52 -10.92 5.24
CA PHE A 160 5.47 -10.25 4.34
C PHE A 160 6.80 -11.00 4.34
N THR A 161 7.39 -11.14 3.15
CA THR A 161 8.62 -11.89 2.93
C THR A 161 9.73 -11.04 2.34
N HIS A 162 9.40 -10.09 1.46
CA HIS A 162 10.36 -9.18 0.83
C HIS A 162 9.72 -7.81 0.74
N MET A 163 10.38 -6.80 1.28
CA MET A 163 9.97 -5.40 1.26
C MET A 163 11.24 -4.55 1.22
N HIS A 164 11.21 -3.46 0.46
CA HIS A 164 12.34 -2.53 0.45
C HIS A 164 12.39 -1.74 1.76
N GLU A 165 13.59 -1.39 2.23
CA GLU A 165 13.78 -0.71 3.53
C GLU A 165 12.98 0.60 3.63
N ASP A 166 12.93 1.38 2.54
CA ASP A 166 12.14 2.61 2.48
C ASP A 166 10.64 2.36 2.67
N ASP A 167 10.12 1.25 2.13
CA ASP A 167 8.71 0.88 2.25
C ASP A 167 8.40 0.31 3.64
N GLU A 168 9.33 -0.46 4.22
CA GLU A 168 9.24 -0.92 5.60
C GLU A 168 9.19 0.27 6.57
N GLU A 169 10.08 1.25 6.41
CA GLU A 169 10.12 2.45 7.24
C GLU A 169 8.81 3.26 7.12
N ARG A 170 8.25 3.38 5.90
CA ARG A 170 6.94 4.01 5.66
C ARG A 170 5.81 3.29 6.37
N LEU A 171 5.77 1.96 6.27
CA LEU A 171 4.76 1.13 6.94
C LEU A 171 4.84 1.29 8.46
N VAL A 172 6.04 1.19 9.02
CA VAL A 172 6.28 1.34 10.46
C VAL A 172 5.83 2.71 10.96
N LYS A 173 6.22 3.79 10.26
CA LYS A 173 5.78 5.17 10.59
C LYS A 173 4.26 5.31 10.54
N HIS A 174 3.61 4.68 9.56
CA HIS A 174 2.17 4.71 9.41
C HIS A 174 1.44 3.99 10.56
N ILE A 175 1.87 2.77 10.89
CA ILE A 175 1.33 1.99 12.01
C ILE A 175 1.47 2.77 13.32
N HIS A 176 2.66 3.33 13.59
CA HIS A 176 2.89 4.15 14.78
C HIS A 176 1.96 5.36 14.84
N LYS A 177 1.68 6.01 13.72
CA LYS A 177 0.75 7.15 13.67
C LYS A 177 -0.68 6.73 14.03
N ILE A 178 -1.15 5.59 13.52
CA ILE A 178 -2.48 5.06 13.89
C ILE A 178 -2.53 4.74 15.38
N GLN A 179 -1.54 4.01 15.88
CA GLN A 179 -1.43 3.66 17.30
C GLN A 179 -1.49 4.90 18.21
N MET A 180 -0.74 5.95 17.88
CA MET A 180 -0.73 7.19 18.66
C MET A 180 -2.09 7.91 18.63
N ASN A 181 -2.82 7.82 17.51
CA ASN A 181 -4.15 8.41 17.41
C ASN A 181 -5.20 7.63 18.22
N GLU A 182 -5.14 6.29 18.20
CA GLU A 182 -6.03 5.44 19.02
C GLU A 182 -5.84 5.71 20.51
N LEU A 183 -4.59 5.80 20.98
CA LEU A 183 -4.29 6.12 22.38
C LEU A 183 -4.82 7.50 22.79
N ARG A 184 -4.78 8.50 21.90
CA ARG A 184 -5.35 9.82 22.18
C ARG A 184 -6.88 9.81 22.29
N LEU A 185 -7.54 8.95 21.53
CA LEU A 185 -9.00 8.80 21.58
C LEU A 185 -9.46 8.02 22.82
N MET A 186 -8.63 7.15 23.40
CA MET A 186 -8.98 6.41 24.62
C MET A 186 -8.86 7.23 25.92
N VAL A 187 -8.12 8.34 25.89
CA VAL A 187 -7.85 9.20 27.07
C VAL A 187 -8.82 10.40 27.14
N ASN A 188 -9.63 10.62 26.10
CA ASN A 188 -10.68 11.65 26.04
C ASN A 188 -12.07 11.02 26.17
#